data_AF-Q4T6Q7-F1
#
_entry.id   AF-Q4T6Q7-F1
#
_cell.length_a   1.000
_cell.length_b   1.000
_cell.length_c   1.000
_cell.angle_alpha   90.00
_cell.angle_beta   90.00
_cell.angle_gamma   90.00
#
_symmetry.space_group_name_H-M   'P 1'
#
loop_
_entity.id
_entity.type
_entity.pdbx_description
1 polymer ?
#
loop_
_entity_poly.entity_id
_entity_poly.type
_entity_poly.pdbx_seq_one_letter_code
_entity_poly.pdbx_strand_id
1 'polypeptide(L)'
;MIMMKSFGSKNGHLDLFVRFLHGLYLESNQRILGGLLKQTVNHPETTQKVINNLKEMNSGGISPDRSINIFHCLMEMKDHSVHQQIQQFLKSEKKSEKRLSEIQCSALAYLLQDVRGGSG
;
A
#
# COMPACT_ATOMS: atom_id res chain seq x y z
N MET A 1 -3.48 -19.16 -5.52
CA MET A 1 -3.14 -19.22 -4.08
C MET A 1 -4.12 -18.44 -3.18
N ILE A 2 -4.55 -17.22 -3.56
CA ILE A 2 -5.49 -16.39 -2.74
C ILE A 2 -6.88 -17.04 -2.55
N MET A 3 -7.37 -17.77 -3.57
CA MET A 3 -8.70 -18.39 -3.55
C MET A 3 -8.86 -19.51 -2.49
N MET A 4 -7.79 -20.22 -2.12
CA MET A 4 -7.88 -21.27 -1.10
C MET A 4 -7.94 -20.73 0.33
N LYS A 5 -7.45 -19.51 0.58
CA LYS A 5 -7.56 -18.87 1.90
C LYS A 5 -8.96 -18.32 2.17
N SER A 6 -9.75 -18.04 1.14
CA SER A 6 -11.09 -17.45 1.32
C SER A 6 -12.13 -18.48 1.82
N PHE A 7 -11.99 -19.75 1.41
CA PHE A 7 -12.79 -20.88 1.90
C PHE A 7 -12.72 -21.12 3.43
N GLY A 8 -11.73 -20.55 4.12
CA GLY A 8 -11.62 -20.61 5.59
C GLY A 8 -12.40 -19.53 6.35
N SER A 9 -13.03 -18.58 5.65
CA SER A 9 -13.76 -17.46 6.27
C SER A 9 -15.20 -17.85 6.64
N LYS A 10 -15.58 -17.71 7.92
CA LYS A 10 -16.92 -18.08 8.42
C LYS A 10 -18.08 -17.27 7.82
N ASN A 11 -17.84 -16.07 7.32
CA ASN A 11 -18.91 -15.13 6.93
C ASN A 11 -18.99 -14.82 5.42
N GLY A 12 -18.19 -15.47 4.55
CA GLY A 12 -18.31 -15.36 3.08
C GLY A 12 -18.04 -13.99 2.44
N HIS A 13 -17.91 -12.90 3.22
CA HIS A 13 -17.59 -11.57 2.71
C HIS A 13 -16.24 -11.52 1.99
N LEU A 14 -15.28 -12.32 2.47
CA LEU A 14 -13.98 -12.44 1.83
C LEU A 14 -14.09 -13.14 0.46
N ASP A 15 -15.04 -14.05 0.28
CA ASP A 15 -15.29 -14.69 -1.01
C ASP A 15 -15.88 -13.71 -2.03
N LEU A 16 -16.79 -12.85 -1.57
CA LEU A 16 -17.37 -11.81 -2.43
C LEU A 16 -16.30 -10.78 -2.83
N PHE A 17 -15.40 -10.41 -1.92
CA PHE A 17 -14.28 -9.52 -2.20
C PHE A 17 -13.26 -10.13 -3.15
N VAL A 18 -12.89 -11.41 -2.97
CA VAL A 18 -11.98 -12.13 -3.88
C VAL A 18 -12.61 -12.31 -5.27
N ARG A 19 -13.92 -12.63 -5.34
CA ARG A 19 -14.67 -12.70 -6.60
C ARG A 19 -14.72 -11.36 -7.31
N PHE A 20 -14.91 -10.27 -6.56
CA PHE A 20 -14.87 -8.92 -7.11
C PHE A 20 -13.49 -8.61 -7.69
N LEU A 21 -12.41 -8.83 -6.92
CA LEU A 21 -11.04 -8.62 -7.40
C LEU A 21 -10.72 -9.49 -8.64
N HIS A 22 -11.08 -10.77 -8.62
CA HIS A 22 -10.90 -11.66 -9.77
C HIS A 22 -11.66 -11.15 -11.00
N GLY A 23 -12.88 -10.66 -10.80
CA GLY A 23 -13.67 -9.99 -11.83
C GLY A 23 -12.94 -8.80 -12.44
N LEU A 24 -12.23 -7.98 -11.64
CA LEU A 24 -11.47 -6.84 -12.15
C LEU A 24 -10.26 -7.21 -13.01
N TYR A 25 -9.68 -8.40 -12.82
CA TYR A 25 -8.53 -8.88 -13.60
C TYR A 25 -8.91 -9.56 -14.92
N LEU A 26 -10.20 -9.84 -15.15
CA LEU A 26 -10.65 -10.37 -16.44
C LEU A 26 -10.51 -9.31 -17.53
N GLU A 27 -9.88 -9.65 -18.64
CA GLU A 27 -9.58 -8.74 -19.76
C GLU A 27 -10.84 -7.99 -20.27
N SER A 28 -11.97 -8.69 -20.32
CA SER A 28 -13.27 -8.11 -20.69
C SER A 28 -13.70 -6.97 -19.75
N ASN A 29 -13.48 -7.15 -18.45
CA ASN A 29 -13.81 -6.17 -17.42
C ASN A 29 -12.75 -5.08 -17.37
N GLN A 30 -11.48 -5.37 -17.64
CA GLN A 30 -10.44 -4.36 -17.81
C GLN A 30 -10.69 -3.46 -19.01
N ARG A 31 -11.30 -3.98 -20.09
CA ARG A 31 -11.68 -3.18 -21.26
C ARG A 31 -12.83 -2.21 -20.96
N ILE A 32 -13.82 -2.68 -20.21
CA ILE A 32 -15.02 -1.90 -19.83
C ILE A 32 -14.70 -0.90 -18.72
N LEU A 33 -14.07 -1.38 -17.64
CA LEU A 33 -13.66 -0.55 -16.52
C LEU A 33 -12.42 0.29 -16.86
N GLY A 34 -11.66 -0.07 -17.90
CA GLY A 34 -10.53 0.72 -18.38
C GLY A 34 -10.93 2.15 -18.76
N GLY A 35 -12.18 2.39 -19.19
CA GLY A 35 -12.71 3.74 -19.38
C GLY A 35 -12.94 4.49 -18.06
N LEU A 36 -13.58 3.83 -17.08
CA LEU A 36 -13.85 4.37 -15.73
C LEU A 36 -12.57 4.59 -14.89
N LEU A 37 -11.64 3.64 -14.97
CA LEU A 37 -10.35 3.66 -14.27
C LEU A 37 -9.38 4.64 -14.93
N LYS A 38 -9.30 4.70 -16.27
CA LYS A 38 -8.49 5.73 -16.97
C LYS A 38 -8.98 7.15 -16.67
N GLN A 39 -10.30 7.35 -16.59
CA GLN A 39 -10.86 8.68 -16.33
C GLN A 39 -10.60 9.18 -14.89
N THR A 40 -10.50 8.25 -13.92
CA THR A 40 -10.26 8.59 -12.52
C THR A 40 -8.77 8.69 -12.17
N VAL A 41 -7.92 7.91 -12.85
CA VAL A 41 -6.47 7.81 -12.56
C VAL A 41 -5.62 8.83 -13.33
N ASN A 42 -6.09 9.34 -14.48
CA ASN A 42 -5.25 10.17 -15.36
C ASN A 42 -5.29 11.68 -15.06
N HIS A 43 -6.03 12.16 -14.05
CA HIS A 43 -5.97 13.57 -13.66
C HIS A 43 -4.92 13.77 -12.55
N PRO A 44 -3.90 14.61 -12.75
CA PRO A 44 -2.87 14.88 -11.73
C PRO A 44 -3.48 15.36 -10.40
N GLU A 45 -4.55 16.15 -10.46
CA GLU A 45 -5.26 16.66 -9.27
C GLU A 45 -5.92 15.54 -8.46
N THR A 46 -6.57 14.57 -9.13
CA THR A 46 -7.19 13.43 -8.45
C THR A 46 -6.13 12.53 -7.84
N THR A 47 -5.02 12.30 -8.55
CA THR A 47 -3.88 11.53 -8.03
C THR A 47 -3.29 12.21 -6.79
N GLN A 48 -3.08 13.53 -6.82
CA GLN A 48 -2.57 14.28 -5.68
C GLN A 48 -3.53 14.24 -4.49
N LYS A 49 -4.85 14.32 -4.75
CA LYS A 49 -5.87 14.19 -3.69
C LYS A 49 -5.82 12.82 -3.03
N VAL A 50 -5.66 11.75 -3.80
CA VAL A 50 -5.52 10.39 -3.25
C VAL A 50 -4.24 10.25 -2.43
N ILE A 51 -3.11 10.78 -2.92
CA ILE A 51 -1.85 10.79 -2.17
C ILE A 51 -2.01 11.52 -0.83
N ASN A 52 -2.67 12.69 -0.84
CA ASN A 52 -2.90 13.46 0.39
C ASN A 52 -3.79 12.69 1.38
N ASN A 53 -4.89 12.09 0.90
CA ASN A 53 -5.76 11.26 1.74
C ASN A 53 -5.01 10.07 2.35
N LEU A 54 -4.13 9.41 1.59
CA LEU A 54 -3.30 8.31 2.10
C LEU A 54 -2.31 8.80 3.16
N LYS A 55 -1.72 9.99 2.98
CA LYS A 55 -0.85 10.62 3.96
C LYS A 55 -1.61 11.10 5.21
N GLU A 56 -2.88 11.47 5.10
CA GLU A 56 -3.72 11.78 6.26
C GLU A 56 -4.08 10.51 7.05
N MET A 57 -4.36 9.38 6.37
CA MET A 57 -4.58 8.09 7.03
C MET A 57 -3.34 7.59 7.82
N ASN A 58 -2.17 8.21 7.63
CA ASN A 58 -0.93 7.98 8.40
C ASN A 58 -0.97 8.58 9.82
N SER A 59 -1.99 9.36 10.18
CA SER A 59 -1.98 10.12 11.43
C SER A 59 -2.37 9.35 12.70
N GLY A 60 -2.58 8.03 12.63
CA GLY A 60 -2.58 7.12 13.80
C GLY A 60 -3.72 6.09 13.84
N GLY A 61 -3.52 5.03 14.63
CA GLY A 61 -4.56 4.04 14.96
C GLY A 61 -4.82 3.00 13.88
N ILE A 62 -3.87 2.78 12.97
CA ILE A 62 -3.97 1.80 11.89
C ILE A 62 -3.05 0.60 12.15
N SER A 63 -3.48 -0.60 11.73
CA SER A 63 -2.68 -1.81 11.91
C SER A 63 -1.36 -1.76 11.10
N PRO A 64 -0.31 -2.50 11.52
CA PRO A 64 0.93 -2.60 10.76
C PRO A 64 0.73 -3.04 9.31
N ASP A 65 -0.16 -4.00 9.05
CA ASP A 65 -0.46 -4.46 7.68
C ASP A 65 -1.06 -3.33 6.82
N ARG A 66 -1.95 -2.51 7.41
CA ARG A 66 -2.56 -1.38 6.71
C ARG A 66 -1.53 -0.29 6.44
N SER A 67 -0.62 -0.05 7.39
CA SER A 67 0.51 0.86 7.23
C SER A 67 1.42 0.44 6.06
N ILE A 68 1.73 -0.85 5.95
CA ILE A 68 2.52 -1.41 4.84
C ILE A 68 1.80 -1.22 3.51
N ASN A 69 0.49 -1.51 3.46
CA ASN A 69 -0.31 -1.31 2.24
C ASN A 69 -0.32 0.16 1.78
N ILE A 70 -0.48 1.11 2.71
CA ILE A 70 -0.42 2.55 2.38
C ILE A 70 0.96 2.92 1.83
N PHE A 71 2.05 2.41 2.43
CA PHE A 71 3.40 2.62 1.92
C PHE A 71 3.57 2.09 0.49
N HIS A 72 3.04 0.90 0.17
CA HIS A 72 3.04 0.37 -1.19
C HIS A 72 2.26 1.25 -2.17
N CYS A 73 1.04 1.68 -1.80
CA CYS A 73 0.24 2.55 -2.66
C CYS A 73 0.98 3.86 -2.98
N LEU A 74 1.64 4.47 -1.99
CA LEU A 74 2.44 5.69 -2.21
C LEU A 74 3.59 5.43 -3.20
N MET A 75 4.32 4.32 -3.03
CA MET A 75 5.41 3.93 -3.94
C MET A 75 4.92 3.68 -5.39
N GLU A 76 3.79 3.00 -5.55
CA GLU A 76 3.16 2.74 -6.85
C GLU A 76 2.71 4.04 -7.53
N MET A 77 2.18 4.99 -6.75
CA MET A 77 1.80 6.35 -7.16
C MET A 77 3.01 7.28 -7.37
N LYS A 78 4.25 6.76 -7.33
CA LYS A 78 5.51 7.51 -7.49
C LYS A 78 5.76 8.56 -6.41
N ASP A 79 5.06 8.48 -5.28
CA ASP A 79 5.35 9.28 -4.09
C ASP A 79 6.35 8.54 -3.19
N HIS A 80 7.61 8.96 -3.27
CA HIS A 80 8.70 8.35 -2.50
C HIS A 80 8.96 9.06 -1.16
N SER A 81 8.06 9.93 -0.68
CA SER A 81 8.38 10.80 0.45
C SER A 81 8.62 10.02 1.74
N VAL A 82 7.84 8.97 2.00
CA VAL A 82 8.01 8.11 3.19
C VAL A 82 9.33 7.34 3.11
N HIS A 83 9.66 6.78 1.94
CA HIS A 83 10.93 6.08 1.74
C HIS A 83 12.14 7.00 1.96
N GLN A 84 12.08 8.21 1.41
CA GLN A 84 13.14 9.22 1.59
C GLN A 84 13.30 9.64 3.05
N GLN A 85 12.20 9.83 3.78
CA GLN A 85 12.25 10.14 5.22
C GLN A 85 12.90 9.01 6.02
N ILE A 86 12.57 7.75 5.71
CA ILE A 86 13.23 6.57 6.32
C ILE A 86 14.73 6.57 6.00
N GLN A 87 15.12 6.77 4.74
CA GLN A 87 16.52 6.83 4.34
C GLN A 87 17.30 7.95 5.04
N GLN A 88 16.69 9.13 5.16
CA GLN A 88 17.27 10.26 5.90
C GLN A 88 17.42 9.95 7.38
N PHE A 89 16.42 9.30 7.98
CA PHE A 89 16.51 8.84 9.37
C PHE A 89 17.66 7.84 9.57
N LEU A 90 17.79 6.85 8.67
CA LEU A 90 18.86 5.85 8.73
C LEU A 90 20.26 6.45 8.55
N LYS A 91 20.40 7.54 7.80
CA LYS A 91 21.67 8.25 7.60
C LYS A 91 21.98 9.28 8.70
N SER A 92 21.00 9.67 9.51
CA SER A 92 21.19 10.67 10.55
C SER A 92 22.06 10.14 11.67
N GLU A 93 23.01 10.94 12.15
CA GLU A 93 23.80 10.62 13.35
C GLU A 93 22.97 10.77 14.64
N LYS A 94 21.90 11.58 14.60
CA LYS A 94 21.03 11.90 15.73
C LYS A 94 19.75 11.07 15.75
N LYS A 95 19.85 9.76 15.54
CA LYS A 95 18.68 8.86 15.48
C LYS A 95 17.86 8.84 16.76
N SER A 96 18.50 9.01 17.91
CA SER A 96 17.86 9.04 19.23
C SER A 96 16.96 10.26 19.43
N GLU A 97 17.21 11.37 18.73
CA GLU A 97 16.44 12.62 18.84
C GLU A 97 15.22 12.65 17.90
N LYS A 98 15.14 11.73 16.91
CA LYS A 98 14.05 11.64 15.95
C LYS A 98 13.23 10.38 16.19
N ARG A 99 11.91 10.51 16.16
CA ARG A 99 11.00 9.36 16.20
C ARG A 99 10.40 9.11 14.83
N LEU A 100 10.35 7.84 14.44
CA LEU A 100 9.62 7.42 13.26
C LEU A 100 8.12 7.36 13.56
N SER A 101 7.29 7.66 12.57
CA SER A 101 5.84 7.43 12.63
C SER A 101 5.50 5.93 12.56
N GLU A 102 4.27 5.55 12.89
CA GLU A 102 3.80 4.15 12.83
C GLU A 102 3.96 3.54 11.42
N ILE A 103 3.63 4.29 10.36
CA ILE A 103 3.87 3.84 8.99
C ILE A 103 5.37 3.73 8.70
N GLN A 104 6.18 4.70 9.12
CA GLN A 104 7.62 4.62 8.88
C GLN A 104 8.25 3.41 9.58
N CYS A 105 7.82 3.09 10.80
CA CYS A 105 8.22 1.88 11.50
C CYS A 105 7.80 0.61 10.76
N SER A 106 6.54 0.54 10.33
CA SER A 106 6.00 -0.62 9.62
C SER A 106 6.67 -0.83 8.26
N ALA A 107 6.87 0.26 7.50
CA ALA A 107 7.56 0.26 6.22
C ALA A 107 9.05 -0.11 6.37
N LEU A 108 9.72 0.41 7.41
CA LEU A 108 11.10 0.02 7.71
C LEU A 108 11.21 -1.46 8.05
N ALA A 109 10.30 -1.98 8.89
CA ALA A 109 10.26 -3.40 9.22
C ALA A 109 10.04 -4.28 7.99
N TYR A 110 9.16 -3.86 7.07
CA TYR A 110 8.93 -4.53 5.80
C TYR A 110 10.18 -4.55 4.92
N LEU A 111 10.83 -3.38 4.71
CA LEU A 111 12.05 -3.28 3.90
C LEU A 111 13.20 -4.14 4.46
N LEU A 112 13.32 -4.25 5.79
CA LEU A 112 14.33 -5.08 6.44
C LEU A 112 14.05 -6.58 6.32
N GLN A 113 12.80 -6.99 6.15
CA GLN A 113 12.42 -8.38 5.88
C GLN A 113 12.68 -8.77 4.43
N ASP A 114 12.39 -7.86 3.49
CA ASP A 114 12.57 -8.09 2.05
C ASP A 114 14.05 -8.30 1.68
N VAL A 115 14.97 -7.57 2.34
CA VAL A 115 16.42 -7.77 2.18
C VAL A 115 16.89 -9.17 2.62
N ARG A 116 16.16 -9.87 3.49
CA ARG A 116 16.51 -11.23 3.92
C ARG A 116 15.96 -12.32 3.00
N GLY A 117 15.13 -11.97 2.01
CA GLY A 117 14.58 -12.91 1.01
C GLY A 117 15.40 -13.04 -0.27
N GLY A 118 16.41 -12.18 -0.47
CA GLY A 118 17.26 -12.16 -1.68
C GLY A 118 18.56 -12.96 -1.58
N SER A 119 18.58 -14.04 -0.81
CA SER A 119 19.73 -14.95 -0.69
C SER A 119 19.26 -16.39 -0.77
N GLY A 120 19.03 -16.85 -2.00
CA GLY A 120 18.69 -18.22 -2.37
C GLY A 120 18.92 -18.42 -3.85
#